data_AF-E4XGJ3-F1
#
_entry.id   AF-E4XGJ3-F1
#
_cell.length_a   1.000
_cell.length_b   1.000
_cell.length_c   1.000
_cell.angle_alpha   90.00
_cell.angle_beta   90.00
_cell.angle_gamma   90.00
#
_symmetry.space_group_name_H-M   'P 1'
#
loop_
_entity.id
_entity.type
_entity.pdbx_description
1 polymer ?
#
loop_
_entity_poly.entity_id
_entity_poly.type
_entity_poly.pdbx_seq_one_letter_code
_entity_poly.pdbx_strand_id
1 'polypeptide(L)'
;MVERTALRYASLAVEIEIRWWWCAARRCCPRAWCTLFNFILHLFFFSSFFIVRETASMGNSGVQVLALLLTMVTFVLVLICCILPFWRRNDLEGEVIETIRRSSGLWTKCTYLATGNWNCDAYDRFFIGLPTALQAARALTIIALFLGFCASVTSVVGLDCTTIGMDQPGLKQKCMLGAGVMQVLAGICIGVAVSWFASSVLYEFHNPLGRGPYVGQGSRGSYSQSYYGGNGDRYVYGECLFLGWAAMVLGIASGAVFCCNGYSSLNEEDDNRSFNAAYQPPMDYGRPKSMGHEYI
;
A
#
# COMPACT_ATOMS: atom_id res chain seq x y z
N MET A 1 7.29 -31.57 -7.72
CA MET A 1 6.36 -31.25 -8.85
C MET A 1 5.11 -30.50 -8.39
N VAL A 2 4.59 -30.77 -7.19
CA VAL A 2 3.37 -30.13 -6.62
C VAL A 2 3.53 -28.61 -6.39
N GLU A 3 4.72 -28.16 -6.00
CA GLU A 3 5.02 -26.74 -5.73
C GLU A 3 5.01 -25.86 -7.00
N ARG A 4 5.46 -26.41 -8.14
CA ARG A 4 5.43 -25.72 -9.44
C ARG A 4 4.03 -25.59 -10.02
N THR A 5 3.09 -26.44 -9.59
CA THR A 5 1.70 -26.37 -10.01
C THR A 5 0.92 -25.33 -9.20
N ALA A 6 1.12 -25.27 -7.88
CA ALA A 6 0.51 -24.24 -7.02
C ALA A 6 0.90 -22.80 -7.41
N LEU A 7 2.17 -22.57 -7.77
CA LEU A 7 2.64 -21.27 -8.27
C LEU A 7 2.03 -20.88 -9.63
N ARG A 8 1.79 -21.86 -10.52
CA ARG A 8 1.07 -21.61 -11.79
C ARG A 8 -0.40 -21.29 -11.56
N TYR A 9 -1.05 -21.95 -10.59
CA TYR A 9 -2.43 -21.65 -10.22
C TYR A 9 -2.56 -20.28 -9.55
N ALA A 10 -1.62 -19.87 -8.71
CA ALA A 10 -1.60 -18.52 -8.12
C ALA A 10 -1.36 -17.44 -9.19
N SER A 11 -0.44 -17.67 -10.13
CA SER A 11 -0.19 -16.76 -11.26
C SER A 11 -1.40 -16.64 -12.19
N LEU A 12 -2.08 -17.75 -12.49
CA LEU A 12 -3.30 -17.76 -13.31
C LEU A 12 -4.49 -17.14 -12.57
N ALA A 13 -4.65 -17.38 -11.28
CA ALA A 13 -5.71 -16.75 -10.47
C ALA A 13 -5.50 -15.24 -10.39
N VAL A 14 -4.26 -14.78 -10.22
CA VAL A 14 -3.89 -13.36 -10.24
C VAL A 14 -4.11 -12.75 -11.63
N GLU A 15 -3.74 -13.42 -12.73
CA GLU A 15 -4.01 -12.91 -14.09
C GLU A 15 -5.50 -12.87 -14.46
N ILE A 16 -6.28 -13.87 -14.02
CA ILE A 16 -7.72 -13.96 -14.27
C ILE A 16 -8.48 -12.92 -13.45
N GLU A 17 -8.11 -12.72 -12.18
CA GLU A 17 -8.61 -11.61 -11.36
C GLU A 17 -8.17 -10.28 -11.98
N ILE A 18 -6.90 -10.07 -12.34
CA ILE A 18 -6.44 -8.84 -12.99
C ILE A 18 -7.23 -8.52 -14.26
N ARG A 19 -7.62 -9.50 -15.09
CA ARG A 19 -8.45 -9.27 -16.29
C ARG A 19 -9.91 -8.91 -15.95
N TRP A 20 -10.49 -9.53 -14.92
CA TRP A 20 -11.81 -9.16 -14.41
C TRP A 20 -11.81 -7.73 -13.82
N TRP A 21 -10.76 -7.40 -13.07
CA TRP A 21 -10.53 -6.08 -12.49
C TRP A 21 -10.20 -5.02 -13.55
N TRP A 22 -9.49 -5.39 -14.62
CA TRP A 22 -9.25 -4.53 -15.79
C TRP A 22 -10.56 -4.16 -16.49
N CYS A 23 -11.51 -5.09 -16.56
CA CYS A 23 -12.81 -4.84 -17.17
C CYS A 23 -13.68 -3.92 -16.31
N ALA A 24 -13.60 -4.06 -14.97
CA ALA A 24 -14.29 -3.20 -14.01
C ALA A 24 -13.68 -1.79 -13.91
N ALA A 25 -12.34 -1.67 -13.94
CA ALA A 25 -11.64 -0.39 -13.83
C ALA A 25 -11.77 0.50 -15.08
N ARG A 26 -11.89 -0.09 -16.30
CA ARG A 26 -12.05 0.67 -17.56
C ARG A 26 -13.32 1.53 -17.61
N ARG A 27 -14.35 1.22 -16.82
CA ARG A 27 -15.63 1.95 -16.85
C ARG A 27 -15.70 3.11 -15.86
N CYS A 28 -14.82 3.18 -14.85
CA CYS A 28 -15.04 4.01 -13.66
C CYS A 28 -13.94 5.03 -13.34
N CYS A 29 -12.85 5.11 -14.11
CA CYS A 29 -11.74 6.03 -13.84
C CYS A 29 -11.48 6.96 -15.04
N PRO A 30 -11.09 8.24 -14.85
CA PRO A 30 -10.60 9.08 -15.94
C PRO A 30 -9.41 8.38 -16.62
N ARG A 31 -9.51 8.21 -17.95
CA ARG A 31 -8.59 7.42 -18.81
C ARG A 31 -7.09 7.62 -18.50
N ALA A 32 -6.68 8.82 -18.11
CA ALA A 32 -5.28 9.17 -17.83
C ALA A 32 -4.71 8.55 -16.54
N TRP A 33 -5.52 8.41 -15.48
CA TRP A 33 -5.07 7.75 -14.24
C TRP A 33 -4.96 6.25 -14.44
N CYS A 34 -5.89 5.64 -15.16
CA CYS A 34 -5.82 4.21 -15.47
C CYS A 34 -4.59 3.81 -16.29
N THR A 35 -4.14 4.62 -17.25
CA THR A 35 -2.99 4.29 -18.10
C THR A 35 -1.67 4.50 -17.39
N LEU A 36 -1.50 5.60 -16.67
CA LEU A 36 -0.30 5.87 -15.87
C LEU A 36 -0.12 4.80 -14.78
N PHE A 37 -1.23 4.44 -14.12
CA PHE A 37 -1.23 3.42 -13.08
C PHE A 37 -0.97 2.02 -13.66
N ASN A 38 -1.54 1.67 -14.81
CA ASN A 38 -1.24 0.39 -15.49
C ASN A 38 0.23 0.28 -15.86
N PHE A 39 0.81 1.37 -16.37
CA PHE A 39 2.21 1.42 -16.77
C PHE A 39 3.15 1.26 -15.58
N ILE A 40 2.86 1.95 -14.46
CA ILE A 40 3.59 1.80 -13.20
C ILE A 40 3.46 0.37 -12.67
N LEU A 41 2.26 -0.21 -12.67
CA LEU A 41 2.02 -1.56 -12.17
C LEU A 41 2.70 -2.63 -13.02
N HIS A 42 2.69 -2.49 -14.35
CA HIS A 42 3.42 -3.38 -15.25
C HIS A 42 4.94 -3.28 -15.06
N LEU A 43 5.49 -2.06 -14.99
CA LEU A 43 6.94 -1.87 -14.74
C LEU A 43 7.36 -2.44 -13.39
N PHE A 44 6.51 -2.30 -12.38
CA PHE A 44 6.79 -2.75 -11.03
C PHE A 44 6.70 -4.28 -10.89
N PHE A 45 5.68 -4.90 -11.46
CA PHE A 45 5.54 -6.36 -11.50
C PHE A 45 6.62 -7.01 -12.38
N PHE A 46 6.93 -6.43 -13.53
CA PHE A 46 7.93 -7.00 -14.46
C PHE A 46 9.34 -6.94 -13.87
N SER A 47 9.71 -5.83 -13.22
CA SER A 47 10.99 -5.71 -12.50
C SER A 47 11.06 -6.64 -11.29
N SER A 48 9.99 -6.73 -10.49
CA SER A 48 9.98 -7.56 -9.28
C SER A 48 10.03 -9.06 -9.58
N PHE A 49 9.35 -9.52 -10.64
CA PHE A 49 9.35 -10.91 -11.05
C PHE A 49 10.73 -11.36 -11.57
N PHE A 50 11.47 -10.46 -12.22
CA PHE A 50 12.85 -10.72 -12.64
C PHE A 50 13.79 -10.84 -11.42
N ILE A 51 13.65 -9.95 -10.43
CA ILE A 51 14.49 -9.90 -9.21
C ILE A 51 14.26 -11.10 -8.27
N VAL A 52 13.01 -11.55 -8.10
CA VAL A 52 12.68 -12.70 -7.21
C VAL A 52 13.23 -14.02 -7.75
N ARG A 53 13.35 -14.15 -9.08
CA ARG A 53 13.84 -15.37 -9.72
C ARG A 53 15.36 -15.57 -9.53
N GLU A 54 16.11 -14.51 -9.26
CA GLU A 54 17.57 -14.51 -9.15
C GLU A 54 18.06 -14.69 -7.70
N THR A 55 17.20 -14.50 -6.70
CA THR A 55 17.56 -14.38 -5.27
C THR A 55 17.30 -15.62 -4.39
N ALA A 56 16.78 -16.72 -4.96
CA ALA A 56 16.35 -17.91 -4.21
C ALA A 56 17.48 -18.80 -3.61
N SER A 57 18.68 -18.27 -3.35
CA SER A 57 19.87 -19.07 -3.01
C SER A 57 20.52 -18.83 -1.65
N MET A 58 20.05 -17.99 -0.72
CA MET A 58 20.79 -17.74 0.53
C MET A 58 19.92 -17.48 1.79
N GLY A 59 20.34 -18.06 2.93
CA GLY A 59 19.56 -18.20 4.15
C GLY A 59 19.29 -16.92 4.99
N ASN A 60 20.13 -15.88 4.90
CA ASN A 60 19.87 -14.59 5.57
C ASN A 60 19.18 -13.57 4.64
N SER A 61 19.36 -13.71 3.32
CA SER A 61 18.65 -12.93 2.29
C SER A 61 17.16 -13.28 2.20
N GLY A 62 16.75 -14.46 2.69
CA GLY A 62 15.35 -14.90 2.65
C GLY A 62 14.38 -13.98 3.39
N VAL A 63 14.78 -13.40 4.53
CA VAL A 63 13.93 -12.49 5.31
C VAL A 63 13.75 -11.14 4.58
N GLN A 64 14.81 -10.62 3.96
CA GLN A 64 14.75 -9.40 3.16
C GLN A 64 13.85 -9.59 1.91
N VAL A 65 13.97 -10.74 1.24
CA VAL A 65 13.11 -11.09 0.09
C VAL A 65 11.65 -11.24 0.53
N LEU A 66 11.38 -11.89 1.67
CA LEU A 66 10.03 -11.98 2.21
C LEU A 66 9.45 -10.60 2.52
N ALA A 67 10.23 -9.71 3.15
CA ALA A 67 9.82 -8.34 3.43
C ALA A 67 9.52 -7.56 2.13
N LEU A 68 10.33 -7.75 1.08
CA LEU A 68 10.07 -7.16 -0.23
C LEU A 68 8.72 -7.63 -0.78
N LEU A 69 8.46 -8.95 -0.78
CA LEU A 69 7.20 -9.52 -1.25
C LEU A 69 6.00 -8.96 -0.48
N LEU A 70 6.10 -8.88 0.85
CA LEU A 70 5.05 -8.30 1.69
C LEU A 70 4.81 -6.81 1.38
N THR A 71 5.87 -6.06 1.11
CA THR A 71 5.77 -4.65 0.67
C THR A 71 5.10 -4.53 -0.70
N MET A 72 5.42 -5.40 -1.66
CA MET A 72 4.73 -5.44 -2.97
C MET A 72 3.23 -5.71 -2.79
N VAL A 73 2.88 -6.74 -2.00
CA VAL A 73 1.48 -7.11 -1.72
C VAL A 73 0.75 -5.95 -1.06
N THR A 74 1.38 -5.29 -0.08
CA THR A 74 0.80 -4.12 0.59
C THR A 74 0.50 -3.01 -0.40
N PHE A 75 1.45 -2.66 -1.29
CA PHE A 75 1.25 -1.62 -2.29
C PHE A 75 0.06 -1.95 -3.22
N VAL A 76 -0.06 -3.21 -3.65
CA VAL A 76 -1.17 -3.67 -4.49
C VAL A 76 -2.51 -3.61 -3.73
N LEU A 77 -2.55 -3.97 -2.46
CA LEU A 77 -3.77 -3.88 -1.65
C LEU A 77 -4.21 -2.42 -1.46
N VAL A 78 -3.28 -1.51 -1.16
CA VAL A 78 -3.60 -0.07 -1.02
C VAL A 78 -4.13 0.49 -2.34
N LEU A 79 -3.56 0.06 -3.47
CA LEU A 79 -4.07 0.43 -4.78
C LEU A 79 -5.49 -0.07 -5.02
N ILE A 80 -5.73 -1.34 -4.73
CA ILE A 80 -7.04 -1.98 -4.85
C ILE A 80 -8.08 -1.18 -4.06
N CYS A 81 -7.76 -0.82 -2.81
CA CYS A 81 -8.60 0.02 -1.97
C CYS A 81 -8.83 1.40 -2.60
N CYS A 82 -7.83 2.00 -3.25
CA CYS A 82 -7.99 3.30 -3.90
C CYS A 82 -8.97 3.25 -5.08
N ILE A 83 -8.92 2.20 -5.92
CA ILE A 83 -9.70 2.15 -7.17
C ILE A 83 -11.12 1.61 -6.96
N LEU A 84 -11.30 0.63 -6.07
CA LEU A 84 -12.57 -0.09 -5.98
C LEU A 84 -13.71 0.73 -5.37
N PRO A 85 -14.94 0.55 -5.88
CA PRO A 85 -16.13 1.19 -5.35
C PRO A 85 -16.80 0.44 -4.18
N PHE A 86 -16.04 -0.34 -3.39
CA PHE A 86 -16.57 -1.21 -2.34
C PHE A 86 -16.11 -0.84 -0.92
N TRP A 87 -16.11 0.45 -0.58
CA TRP A 87 -15.81 0.94 0.77
C TRP A 87 -17.00 0.80 1.72
N ARG A 88 -18.21 1.02 1.23
CA ARG A 88 -19.46 0.74 1.96
C ARG A 88 -20.54 0.24 1.01
N ARG A 89 -21.50 -0.51 1.54
CA ARG A 89 -22.69 -1.00 0.82
C ARG A 89 -23.94 -0.71 1.62
N ASN A 90 -25.08 -0.57 0.94
CA ASN A 90 -26.34 -0.53 1.66
C ASN A 90 -26.72 -1.91 2.21
N ASP A 91 -27.34 -1.90 3.37
CA ASP A 91 -28.07 -3.04 3.92
C ASP A 91 -29.46 -3.08 3.31
N LEU A 92 -29.89 -4.26 2.86
CA LEU A 92 -31.20 -4.48 2.24
C LEU A 92 -32.22 -4.96 3.27
N GLU A 93 -31.78 -5.29 4.48
CA GLU A 93 -32.61 -5.91 5.50
C GLU A 93 -33.65 -4.90 6.03
N GLY A 94 -34.92 -5.09 5.64
CA GLY A 94 -36.07 -4.28 6.08
C GLY A 94 -36.47 -3.13 5.15
N GLU A 95 -35.87 -3.00 3.96
CA GLU A 95 -36.35 -2.06 2.94
C GLU A 95 -37.51 -2.64 2.13
N VAL A 96 -38.56 -1.84 1.88
CA VAL A 96 -39.70 -2.22 1.02
C VAL A 96 -39.28 -2.49 -0.43
N ILE A 97 -38.07 -2.06 -0.82
CA ILE A 97 -37.51 -2.22 -2.18
C ILE A 97 -36.13 -2.89 -2.08
N GLU A 98 -36.10 -4.21 -1.87
CA GLU A 98 -34.85 -5.02 -1.84
C GLU A 98 -34.11 -5.10 -3.20
N THR A 99 -34.61 -4.43 -4.23
CA THR A 99 -34.14 -4.57 -5.61
C THR A 99 -32.96 -3.66 -5.96
N ILE A 100 -32.57 -2.71 -5.10
CA ILE A 100 -31.53 -1.71 -5.37
C ILE A 100 -30.34 -1.89 -4.44
N ARG A 101 -29.21 -2.40 -4.97
CA ARG A 101 -27.93 -2.44 -4.25
C ARG A 101 -27.09 -1.22 -4.58
N ARG A 102 -26.69 -0.46 -3.58
CA ARG A 102 -25.82 0.71 -3.70
C ARG A 102 -24.48 0.42 -3.03
N SER A 103 -23.41 0.64 -3.77
CA SER A 103 -22.04 0.57 -3.27
C SER A 103 -21.37 1.91 -3.46
N SER A 104 -20.66 2.40 -2.44
CA SER A 104 -19.88 3.62 -2.55
C SER A 104 -18.39 3.32 -2.42
N GLY A 105 -17.62 3.90 -3.34
CA GLY A 105 -16.18 3.95 -3.31
C GLY A 105 -15.63 5.26 -2.81
N LEU A 106 -14.31 5.37 -2.97
CA LEU A 106 -13.61 6.60 -2.71
C LEU A 106 -13.87 7.65 -3.82
N TRP A 107 -13.94 7.23 -5.08
CA TRP A 107 -14.04 8.13 -6.25
C TRP A 107 -15.36 8.03 -7.01
N THR A 108 -16.05 6.90 -6.91
CA THR A 108 -17.30 6.63 -7.63
C THR A 108 -18.32 6.00 -6.72
N LYS A 109 -19.60 6.15 -7.07
CA LYS A 109 -20.74 5.49 -6.46
C LYS A 109 -21.41 4.63 -7.51
N CYS A 110 -21.76 3.40 -7.16
CA CYS A 110 -22.39 2.46 -8.07
C CYS A 110 -23.75 2.03 -7.54
N THR A 111 -24.73 1.94 -8.43
CA THR A 111 -26.05 1.39 -8.17
C THR A 111 -26.28 0.20 -9.08
N TYR A 112 -26.74 -0.88 -8.49
CA TYR A 112 -27.10 -2.12 -9.15
C TYR A 112 -28.58 -2.38 -8.92
N LEU A 113 -29.35 -2.47 -10.01
CA LEU A 113 -30.76 -2.83 -9.97
C LEU A 113 -30.92 -4.30 -10.32
N ALA A 114 -31.87 -4.98 -9.66
CA ALA A 114 -32.25 -6.36 -9.95
C ALA A 114 -32.71 -6.59 -11.41
N THR A 115 -33.05 -5.52 -12.14
CA THR A 115 -33.32 -5.55 -13.59
C THR A 115 -32.06 -5.78 -14.45
N GLY A 116 -30.88 -5.93 -13.83
CA GLY A 116 -29.60 -6.15 -14.50
C GLY A 116 -28.87 -4.85 -14.87
N ASN A 117 -29.42 -3.68 -14.53
CA ASN A 117 -28.76 -2.41 -14.80
C ASN A 117 -27.68 -2.14 -13.76
N TRP A 118 -26.45 -1.87 -14.22
CA TRP A 118 -25.31 -1.51 -13.37
C TRP A 118 -24.79 -0.14 -13.79
N ASN A 119 -25.06 0.87 -12.97
CA ASN A 119 -24.71 2.25 -13.27
C ASN A 119 -23.72 2.76 -12.22
N CYS A 120 -22.56 3.24 -12.66
CA CYS A 120 -21.55 3.82 -11.79
C CYS A 120 -21.33 5.27 -12.19
N ASP A 121 -21.44 6.16 -11.22
CA ASP A 121 -21.33 7.60 -11.43
C ASP A 121 -20.20 8.18 -10.59
N ALA A 122 -19.53 9.19 -11.13
CA ALA A 122 -18.51 9.92 -10.38
C ALA A 122 -19.16 10.88 -9.38
N TYR A 123 -18.41 11.32 -8.38
CA TYR A 123 -18.90 12.39 -7.51
C TYR A 123 -18.85 13.73 -8.25
N ASP A 124 -20.02 14.34 -8.47
CA ASP A 124 -20.20 15.61 -9.23
C ASP A 124 -19.35 16.77 -8.69
N ARG A 125 -19.07 16.76 -7.38
CA ARG A 125 -18.23 17.75 -6.71
C ARG A 125 -17.03 17.06 -6.08
N PHE A 126 -15.84 17.45 -6.50
CA PHE A 126 -14.59 16.84 -6.02
C PHE A 126 -14.22 17.24 -4.58
N PHE A 127 -14.51 18.50 -4.18
CA PHE A 127 -14.10 19.06 -2.88
C PHE A 127 -15.22 19.71 -2.06
N ILE A 128 -16.20 20.37 -2.69
CA ILE A 128 -17.22 21.17 -1.99
C ILE A 128 -18.51 20.35 -1.89
N GLY A 129 -18.97 20.04 -0.67
CA GLY A 129 -20.23 19.32 -0.41
C GLY A 129 -20.09 17.80 -0.19
N LEU A 130 -18.86 17.31 -0.03
CA LEU A 130 -18.57 15.90 0.26
C LEU A 130 -18.28 15.71 1.76
N PRO A 131 -18.65 14.58 2.40
CA PRO A 131 -18.32 14.27 3.78
C PRO A 131 -16.81 14.41 4.07
N THR A 132 -16.48 15.02 5.20
CA THR A 132 -15.10 15.21 5.66
C THR A 132 -14.35 13.88 5.79
N ALA A 133 -15.03 12.80 6.22
CA ALA A 133 -14.47 11.47 6.33
C ALA A 133 -13.98 10.91 4.97
N LEU A 134 -14.72 11.13 3.89
CA LEU A 134 -14.32 10.67 2.56
C LEU A 134 -13.15 11.50 2.00
N GLN A 135 -13.16 12.81 2.23
CA GLN A 135 -12.06 13.68 1.82
C GLN A 135 -10.75 13.33 2.55
N ALA A 136 -10.81 13.08 3.86
CA ALA A 136 -9.68 12.61 4.64
C ALA A 136 -9.17 11.25 4.14
N ALA A 137 -10.09 10.31 3.88
CA ALA A 137 -9.74 8.99 3.35
C ALA A 137 -9.05 9.07 1.96
N ARG A 138 -9.49 9.96 1.06
CA ARG A 138 -8.80 10.26 -0.22
C ARG A 138 -7.39 10.77 -0.03
N ALA A 139 -7.21 11.77 0.85
CA ALA A 139 -5.89 12.34 1.09
C ALA A 139 -4.93 11.29 1.68
N LEU A 140 -5.37 10.57 2.71
CA LEU A 140 -4.54 9.58 3.40
C LEU A 140 -4.20 8.36 2.51
N THR A 141 -5.13 7.88 1.69
CA THR A 141 -4.88 6.80 0.72
C THR A 141 -3.88 7.22 -0.36
N ILE A 142 -3.95 8.45 -0.89
CA ILE A 142 -2.97 8.96 -1.86
C ILE A 142 -1.58 9.08 -1.21
N ILE A 143 -1.50 9.61 0.02
CA ILE A 143 -0.24 9.70 0.76
C ILE A 143 0.34 8.30 0.99
N ALA A 144 -0.49 7.33 1.41
CA ALA A 144 -0.06 5.95 1.59
C ALA A 144 0.45 5.31 0.29
N LEU A 145 -0.19 5.59 -0.85
CA LEU A 145 0.28 5.12 -2.17
C LEU A 145 1.63 5.72 -2.53
N PHE A 146 1.82 7.03 -2.32
CA PHE A 146 3.08 7.70 -2.62
C PHE A 146 4.22 7.17 -1.75
N LEU A 147 3.98 7.08 -0.44
CA LEU A 147 4.96 6.52 0.51
C LEU A 147 5.27 5.05 0.20
N GLY A 148 4.24 4.24 -0.10
CA GLY A 148 4.43 2.85 -0.48
C GLY A 148 5.21 2.67 -1.78
N PHE A 149 5.03 3.55 -2.77
CA PHE A 149 5.82 3.55 -3.99
C PHE A 149 7.29 3.95 -3.74
N CYS A 150 7.54 4.99 -2.96
CA CYS A 150 8.91 5.36 -2.58
C CYS A 150 9.59 4.27 -1.75
N ALA A 151 8.87 3.65 -0.81
CA ALA A 151 9.35 2.54 -0.01
C ALA A 151 9.70 1.33 -0.87
N SER A 152 8.88 1.02 -1.87
CA SER A 152 9.08 -0.14 -2.72
C SER A 152 10.28 0.02 -3.66
N VAL A 153 10.50 1.21 -4.23
CA VAL A 153 11.70 1.55 -5.02
C VAL A 153 12.97 1.51 -4.16
N THR A 154 12.94 2.14 -2.98
CA THR A 154 14.11 2.16 -2.08
C THR A 154 14.41 0.79 -1.48
N SER A 155 13.39 -0.06 -1.27
CA SER A 155 13.58 -1.46 -0.86
C SER A 155 14.40 -2.23 -1.89
N VAL A 156 14.10 -2.08 -3.20
CA VAL A 156 14.83 -2.78 -4.28
C VAL A 156 16.30 -2.36 -4.34
N VAL A 157 16.57 -1.07 -4.16
CA VAL A 157 17.93 -0.52 -4.16
C VAL A 157 18.72 -0.94 -2.90
N GLY A 158 18.04 -1.09 -1.76
CA GLY A 158 18.65 -1.43 -0.48
C GLY A 158 18.99 -2.92 -0.28
N LEU A 159 18.53 -3.83 -1.15
CA LEU A 159 18.80 -5.26 -1.02
C LEU A 159 20.28 -5.58 -1.29
N ASP A 160 20.83 -6.51 -0.52
CA ASP A 160 22.23 -6.94 -0.66
C ASP A 160 22.49 -7.62 -2.01
N CYS A 161 21.46 -8.23 -2.58
CA CYS A 161 21.52 -8.94 -3.86
C CYS A 161 21.54 -8.01 -5.09
N THR A 162 21.31 -6.70 -4.90
CA THR A 162 21.24 -5.75 -6.02
C THR A 162 22.57 -5.00 -6.17
N THR A 163 23.28 -5.25 -7.27
CA THR A 163 24.51 -4.57 -7.67
C THR A 163 24.22 -3.26 -8.43
N ILE A 164 23.25 -2.47 -7.97
CA ILE A 164 23.01 -1.13 -8.52
C ILE A 164 24.04 -0.19 -7.89
N GLY A 165 25.23 -0.08 -8.50
CA GLY A 165 26.17 1.06 -8.44
C GLY A 165 26.60 1.64 -7.08
N MET A 166 26.21 1.03 -5.96
CA MET A 166 26.53 1.48 -4.61
C MET A 166 27.62 0.60 -4.03
N ASP A 167 28.87 1.00 -4.25
CA ASP A 167 30.05 0.34 -3.67
C ASP A 167 30.19 0.61 -2.15
N GLN A 168 29.34 1.48 -1.58
CA GLN A 168 29.33 1.81 -0.17
C GLN A 168 28.25 1.02 0.60
N PRO A 169 28.63 0.07 1.47
CA PRO A 169 27.66 -0.75 2.23
C PRO A 169 26.75 0.11 3.12
N GLY A 170 27.28 1.14 3.78
CA GLY A 170 26.49 1.99 4.67
C GLY A 170 25.37 2.79 3.96
N LEU A 171 25.46 3.03 2.65
CA LEU A 171 24.38 3.70 1.92
C LEU A 171 23.22 2.73 1.62
N LYS A 172 23.51 1.45 1.32
CA LYS A 172 22.49 0.41 1.12
C LYS A 172 21.65 0.19 2.38
N GLN A 173 22.32 0.13 3.53
CA GLN A 173 21.66 -0.06 4.82
C GLN A 173 20.77 1.14 5.20
N LYS A 174 21.22 2.37 4.92
CA LYS A 174 20.39 3.58 5.09
C LYS A 174 19.17 3.58 4.17
N CYS A 175 19.32 3.13 2.92
CA CYS A 175 18.20 2.95 2.01
C CYS A 175 17.19 1.91 2.53
N MET A 176 17.67 0.79 3.09
CA MET A 176 16.82 -0.24 3.68
C MET A 176 16.06 0.27 4.91
N LEU A 177 16.74 0.99 5.81
CA LEU A 177 16.11 1.61 6.97
C LEU A 177 15.06 2.66 6.53
N GLY A 178 15.41 3.51 5.56
CA GLY A 178 14.49 4.50 4.98
C GLY A 178 13.25 3.86 4.35
N ALA A 179 13.43 2.76 3.61
CA ALA A 179 12.34 1.98 3.04
C ALA A 179 11.40 1.43 4.13
N GLY A 180 11.96 0.89 5.22
CA GLY A 180 11.20 0.40 6.36
C GLY A 180 10.35 1.49 7.02
N VAL A 181 10.95 2.64 7.32
CA VAL A 181 10.25 3.78 7.94
C VAL A 181 9.12 4.29 7.04
N MET A 182 9.38 4.49 5.75
CA MET A 182 8.35 4.93 4.79
C MET A 182 7.21 3.91 4.69
N GLN A 183 7.52 2.62 4.71
CA GLN A 183 6.51 1.56 4.65
C GLN A 183 5.64 1.49 5.90
N VAL A 184 6.23 1.69 7.10
CA VAL A 184 5.46 1.79 8.36
C VAL A 184 4.52 3.00 8.31
N LEU A 185 5.02 4.17 7.87
CA LEU A 185 4.21 5.37 7.73
C LEU A 185 3.07 5.17 6.73
N ALA A 186 3.33 4.51 5.59
CA ALA A 186 2.30 4.17 4.61
C ALA A 186 1.21 3.26 5.22
N GLY A 187 1.62 2.23 5.99
CA GLY A 187 0.73 1.34 6.72
C GLY A 187 -0.16 2.07 7.74
N ILE A 188 0.41 2.98 8.51
CA ILE A 188 -0.34 3.81 9.47
C ILE A 188 -1.32 4.72 8.73
N CYS A 189 -0.92 5.37 7.64
CA CYS A 189 -1.79 6.25 6.86
C CYS A 189 -3.03 5.52 6.33
N ILE A 190 -2.86 4.33 5.72
CA ILE A 190 -4.00 3.54 5.24
C ILE A 190 -4.87 3.04 6.40
N GLY A 191 -4.26 2.64 7.51
CA GLY A 191 -4.98 2.24 8.73
C GLY A 191 -5.87 3.35 9.28
N VAL A 192 -5.35 4.58 9.38
CA VAL A 192 -6.13 5.75 9.82
C VAL A 192 -7.24 6.07 8.83
N ALA A 193 -6.98 6.02 7.52
CA ALA A 193 -7.99 6.29 6.49
C ALA A 193 -9.20 5.34 6.60
N VAL A 194 -8.90 4.04 6.71
CA VAL A 194 -9.88 2.95 6.76
C VAL A 194 -10.64 2.97 8.10
N SER A 195 -9.94 3.19 9.20
CA SER A 195 -10.53 3.25 10.55
C SER A 195 -11.46 4.45 10.71
N TRP A 196 -11.05 5.63 10.21
CA TRP A 196 -11.88 6.83 10.24
C TRP A 196 -13.11 6.70 9.35
N PHE A 197 -12.96 6.10 8.18
CA PHE A 197 -14.11 5.83 7.32
C PHE A 197 -15.07 4.81 7.98
N ALA A 198 -14.54 3.73 8.55
CA ALA A 198 -15.34 2.73 9.24
C ALA A 198 -16.10 3.29 10.46
N SER A 199 -15.49 4.20 11.23
CA SER A 199 -16.19 4.84 12.34
C SER A 199 -17.35 5.70 11.85
N SER A 200 -17.17 6.44 10.75
CA SER A 200 -18.26 7.24 10.16
C SER A 200 -19.45 6.39 9.70
N VAL A 201 -19.19 5.23 9.09
CA VAL A 201 -20.24 4.27 8.68
C VAL A 201 -20.94 3.68 9.90
N LEU A 202 -20.21 3.39 10.98
CA LEU A 202 -20.78 2.85 12.22
C LEU A 202 -21.73 3.84 12.89
N TYR A 203 -21.35 5.12 12.94
CA TYR A 203 -22.20 6.19 13.49
C TYR A 203 -23.48 6.36 12.67
N GLU A 204 -23.38 6.26 11.34
CA GLU A 204 -24.51 6.33 10.42
C GLU A 204 -25.46 5.14 10.61
N PHE A 205 -24.91 3.93 10.77
CA PHE A 205 -25.70 2.71 11.02
C PHE A 205 -26.55 2.79 12.30
N HIS A 206 -26.00 3.36 13.38
CA HIS A 206 -26.71 3.50 14.66
C HIS A 206 -27.69 4.70 14.69
N ASN A 207 -27.54 5.68 13.79
CA ASN A 207 -28.37 6.89 13.77
C ASN A 207 -28.92 7.19 12.36
N PRO A 208 -29.82 6.35 11.81
CA PRO A 208 -30.30 6.45 10.43
C PRO A 208 -31.17 7.68 10.13
N LEU A 209 -31.57 8.46 11.14
CA LEU A 209 -32.47 9.64 11.01
C LEU A 209 -31.75 11.00 11.08
N GLY A 210 -30.43 11.04 11.20
CA GLY A 210 -29.66 12.29 11.01
C GLY A 210 -29.97 13.43 12.00
N ARG A 211 -29.82 13.20 13.31
CA ARG A 211 -29.31 14.25 14.21
C ARG A 211 -27.87 13.92 14.57
N GLY A 212 -26.94 14.21 13.67
CA GLY A 212 -25.51 14.20 14.00
C GLY A 212 -25.12 15.47 14.78
N PRO A 213 -24.02 15.47 15.56
CA PRO A 213 -23.64 16.60 16.42
C PRO A 213 -23.12 17.83 15.68
N TYR A 214 -22.86 17.72 14.36
CA TYR A 214 -22.22 18.76 13.54
C TYR A 214 -23.14 19.38 12.48
N VAL A 215 -24.42 18.99 12.42
CA VAL A 215 -25.41 19.63 11.56
C VAL A 215 -26.29 20.51 12.44
N GLY A 216 -26.07 21.81 12.34
CA GLY A 216 -26.78 22.82 13.11
C GLY A 216 -28.30 22.66 13.02
N GLN A 217 -28.93 22.78 14.18
CA GLN A 217 -30.37 22.80 14.39
C GLN A 217 -30.97 24.05 13.73
N GLY A 218 -31.42 23.93 12.48
CA GLY A 218 -32.07 25.02 11.77
C GLY A 218 -32.90 24.55 10.59
N SER A 219 -34.19 24.85 10.66
CA SER A 219 -35.15 24.93 9.54
C SER A 219 -35.85 23.64 9.11
N ARG A 220 -37.10 23.52 9.61
CA ARG A 220 -38.22 22.90 8.90
C ARG A 220 -38.32 23.55 7.51
N GLY A 221 -37.90 22.85 6.47
CA GLY A 221 -37.97 23.34 5.09
C GLY A 221 -37.87 22.18 4.11
N SER A 222 -38.99 21.90 3.45
CA SER A 222 -39.16 20.90 2.39
C SER A 222 -38.37 21.27 1.13
N TYR A 223 -37.05 21.10 1.10
CA TYR A 223 -36.25 20.88 -0.13
C TYR A 223 -34.79 20.54 0.24
N SER A 224 -34.49 19.29 0.57
CA SER A 224 -33.10 18.81 0.52
C SER A 224 -33.10 17.35 0.09
N GLN A 225 -32.84 17.16 -1.20
CA GLN A 225 -32.49 15.87 -1.77
C GLN A 225 -31.20 15.40 -1.10
N SER A 226 -31.36 14.49 -0.15
CA SER A 226 -30.24 13.96 0.61
C SER A 226 -29.37 13.13 -0.35
N TYR A 227 -28.16 13.63 -0.64
CA TYR A 227 -27.08 12.87 -1.30
C TYR A 227 -26.61 11.67 -0.43
N TYR A 228 -27.17 11.59 0.78
CA TYR A 228 -27.10 10.55 1.79
C TYR A 228 -28.53 10.11 2.14
N GLY A 229 -29.00 9.01 1.57
CA GLY A 229 -30.24 8.28 1.89
C GLY A 229 -31.29 9.04 2.72
N GLY A 230 -32.18 9.77 2.06
CA GLY A 230 -33.34 10.41 2.71
C GLY A 230 -34.45 9.43 3.14
N ASN A 231 -34.23 8.12 2.98
CA ASN A 231 -35.23 7.06 3.17
C ASN A 231 -34.88 6.06 4.30
N GLY A 232 -33.88 6.35 5.15
CA GLY A 232 -33.50 5.44 6.24
C GLY A 232 -32.57 4.29 5.82
N ASP A 233 -31.97 4.38 4.63
CA ASP A 233 -31.02 3.40 4.08
C ASP A 233 -29.83 3.24 5.05
N ARG A 234 -29.62 2.02 5.56
CA ARG A 234 -28.50 1.69 6.43
C ARG A 234 -27.29 1.29 5.58
N TYR A 235 -26.08 1.67 5.99
CA TYR A 235 -24.85 1.26 5.33
C TYR A 235 -24.04 0.31 6.21
N VAL A 236 -23.52 -0.75 5.59
CA VAL A 236 -22.61 -1.73 6.18
C VAL A 236 -21.21 -1.59 5.58
N TYR A 237 -20.23 -2.21 6.24
CA TYR A 237 -18.84 -2.24 5.78
C TYR A 237 -18.69 -2.97 4.44
N GLY A 238 -17.95 -2.36 3.52
CA GLY A 238 -17.55 -3.00 2.27
C GLY A 238 -16.22 -3.75 2.39
N GLU A 239 -15.91 -4.59 1.39
CA GLU A 239 -14.71 -5.43 1.37
C GLU A 239 -13.41 -4.63 1.38
N CYS A 240 -13.40 -3.45 0.77
CA CYS A 240 -12.20 -2.61 0.69
C CYS A 240 -11.72 -2.17 2.08
N LEU A 241 -12.61 -2.09 3.06
CA LEU A 241 -12.21 -1.78 4.44
C LEU A 241 -11.33 -2.91 4.99
N PHE A 242 -11.77 -4.16 4.88
CA PHE A 242 -11.01 -5.32 5.36
C PHE A 242 -9.68 -5.47 4.64
N LEU A 243 -9.65 -5.24 3.33
CA LEU A 243 -8.40 -5.21 2.54
C LEU A 243 -7.45 -4.10 3.02
N GLY A 244 -7.99 -2.95 3.41
CA GLY A 244 -7.21 -1.83 3.96
C GLY A 244 -6.62 -2.14 5.34
N TRP A 245 -7.36 -2.82 6.22
CA TRP A 245 -6.84 -3.34 7.48
C TRP A 245 -5.74 -4.39 7.27
N ALA A 246 -5.93 -5.30 6.30
CA ALA A 246 -4.90 -6.25 5.92
C ALA A 246 -3.63 -5.53 5.40
N ALA A 247 -3.79 -4.52 4.55
CA ALA A 247 -2.68 -3.70 4.05
C ALA A 247 -1.94 -2.96 5.18
N MET A 248 -2.66 -2.45 6.18
CA MET A 248 -2.06 -1.83 7.36
C MET A 248 -1.15 -2.81 8.11
N VAL A 249 -1.65 -4.02 8.43
CA VAL A 249 -0.88 -5.03 9.16
C VAL A 249 0.32 -5.49 8.36
N LEU A 250 0.13 -5.79 7.07
CA LEU A 250 1.21 -6.24 6.19
C LEU A 250 2.28 -5.15 5.99
N GLY A 251 1.88 -3.89 5.84
CA GLY A 251 2.80 -2.77 5.69
C GLY A 251 3.62 -2.48 6.95
N ILE A 252 2.98 -2.54 8.12
CA ILE A 252 3.70 -2.38 9.39
C ILE A 252 4.66 -3.56 9.60
N ALA A 253 4.23 -4.79 9.33
CA ALA A 253 5.08 -5.97 9.45
C ALA A 253 6.29 -5.90 8.51
N SER A 254 6.09 -5.61 7.22
CA SER A 254 7.19 -5.53 6.25
C SER A 254 8.13 -4.37 6.55
N GLY A 255 7.60 -3.22 6.96
CA GLY A 255 8.38 -2.07 7.38
C GLY A 255 9.21 -2.36 8.63
N ALA A 256 8.64 -3.04 9.63
CA ALA A 256 9.37 -3.47 10.82
C ALA A 256 10.55 -4.40 10.48
N VAL A 257 10.33 -5.36 9.58
CA VAL A 257 11.41 -6.26 9.13
C VAL A 257 12.54 -5.45 8.46
N PHE A 258 12.23 -4.52 7.57
CA PHE A 258 13.26 -3.68 6.94
C PHE A 258 13.97 -2.76 7.95
N CYS A 259 13.25 -2.19 8.91
CA CYS A 259 13.85 -1.37 9.97
C CYS A 259 14.81 -2.19 10.84
N CYS A 260 14.41 -3.39 11.27
CA CYS A 260 15.25 -4.26 12.09
C CYS A 260 16.53 -4.67 11.35
N ASN A 261 16.42 -5.10 10.10
CA ASN A 261 17.57 -5.51 9.29
C ASN A 261 18.47 -4.31 8.96
N GLY A 262 17.91 -3.17 8.57
CA GLY A 262 18.70 -1.97 8.27
C GLY A 262 19.41 -1.42 9.51
N TYR A 263 18.76 -1.45 10.68
CA TYR A 263 19.34 -0.98 11.93
C TYR A 263 20.46 -1.88 12.45
N SER A 264 20.27 -3.21 12.42
CA SER A 264 21.33 -4.15 12.84
C SER A 264 22.59 -3.98 12.01
N SER A 265 22.42 -3.86 10.68
CA SER A 265 23.56 -3.74 9.77
C SER A 265 24.30 -2.40 9.91
N LEU A 266 23.58 -1.30 10.19
CA LEU A 266 24.19 0.01 10.45
C LEU A 266 25.05 0.03 11.71
N ASN A 267 24.56 -0.57 12.80
CA ASN A 267 25.32 -0.64 14.04
C ASN A 267 26.60 -1.47 13.87
N GLU A 268 26.54 -2.60 13.17
CA GLU A 268 27.72 -3.41 12.87
C GLU A 268 28.77 -2.62 12.05
N GLU A 269 28.35 -1.77 11.12
CA GLU A 269 29.28 -0.95 10.33
C GLU A 269 29.90 0.19 11.17
N ASP A 270 29.12 0.83 12.04
CA ASP A 270 29.60 1.88 12.94
C ASP A 270 30.57 1.31 14.01
N ASP A 271 30.30 0.12 14.54
CA ASP A 271 31.19 -0.58 15.47
C ASP A 271 32.52 -0.96 14.79
N ASN A 272 32.47 -1.50 13.56
CA ASN A 272 33.67 -1.82 12.80
C ASN A 272 34.50 -0.58 12.47
N ARG A 273 33.86 0.54 12.14
CA ARG A 273 34.56 1.83 11.93
C ARG A 273 35.21 2.33 13.21
N SER A 274 34.50 2.23 14.34
CA SER A 274 35.01 2.63 15.66
C SER A 274 36.21 1.77 16.07
N PHE A 275 36.13 0.46 15.86
CA PHE A 275 37.24 -0.47 16.10
C PHE A 275 38.45 -0.16 15.21
N ASN A 276 38.25 0.06 13.90
CA ASN A 276 39.33 0.41 12.98
C ASN A 276 39.95 1.79 13.26
N ALA A 277 39.17 2.75 13.76
CA ALA A 277 39.69 4.06 14.16
C ALA A 277 40.52 3.99 15.46
N ALA A 278 40.14 3.10 16.39
CA ALA A 278 40.90 2.82 17.60
C ALA A 278 42.14 1.95 17.33
N TYR A 279 42.08 1.07 16.34
CA TYR A 279 43.18 0.22 15.90
C TYR A 279 44.14 1.00 15.00
N GLN A 280 45.15 1.62 15.59
CA GLN A 280 46.33 2.08 14.84
C GLN A 280 47.33 0.91 14.77
N PRO A 281 47.66 0.38 13.58
CA PRO A 281 48.71 -0.64 13.49
C PRO A 281 50.02 -0.04 14.00
N PRO A 282 50.85 -0.81 14.73
CA PRO A 282 52.17 -0.33 15.14
C PRO A 282 52.95 0.08 13.88
N MET A 283 53.46 1.31 13.87
CA MET A 283 54.42 1.75 12.87
C MET A 283 55.64 0.82 12.98
N ASP A 284 55.87 0.00 11.94
CA ASP A 284 57.06 -0.85 11.83
C ASP A 284 58.31 0.03 11.64
N TYR A 285 58.81 0.60 12.74
CA TYR A 285 60.13 1.22 12.82
C TYR A 285 61.18 0.12 12.89
N GLY A 286 61.27 -0.75 11.87
CA GLY A 286 61.94 -2.03 12.13
C GLY A 286 62.28 -2.94 10.97
N ARG A 287 62.30 -2.50 9.71
CA ARG A 287 63.03 -3.28 8.70
C ARG A 287 63.78 -2.37 7.70
N PRO A 288 65.12 -2.29 7.77
CA PRO A 288 65.86 -1.70 6.66
C PRO A 288 65.54 -2.52 5.41
N LYS A 289 65.20 -1.84 4.31
CA LYS A 289 65.22 -2.45 2.97
C LYS A 289 66.61 -3.01 2.78
N SER A 290 66.75 -4.34 2.80
CA SER A 290 68.00 -4.98 2.39
C SER A 290 68.24 -4.55 0.93
N MET A 291 69.23 -3.69 0.72
CA MET A 291 69.85 -3.54 -0.59
C MET A 291 70.41 -4.92 -0.95
N GLY A 292 69.72 -5.65 -1.82
CA GLY A 292 70.28 -6.81 -2.49
C GLY A 292 71.35 -6.30 -3.46
N HIS A 293 72.60 -6.45 -3.05
CA HIS A 293 73.78 -6.21 -3.86
C HIS A 293 74.24 -7.59 -4.37
N GLU A 294 74.08 -7.90 -5.66
CA GLU A 294 74.75 -9.03 -6.34
C GLU A 294 74.26 -9.17 -7.80
N TYR A 295 75.02 -9.32 -8.88
CA TYR A 295 76.43 -9.11 -9.29
C TYR A 295 76.40 -9.00 -10.83
N ILE A 296 77.39 -8.28 -11.40
CA ILE A 296 78.00 -8.39 -12.76
C ILE A 296 77.10 -8.79 -13.94
#